data_AF-A0A1C5FZS8-F1
#
_entry.id   AF-A0A1C5FZS8-F1
#
_cell.length_a   1.000
_cell.length_b   1.000
_cell.length_c   1.000
_cell.angle_alpha   90.00
_cell.angle_beta   90.00
_cell.angle_gamma   90.00
#
_symmetry.space_group_name_H-M   'P 1'
#
loop_
_entity.id
_entity.type
_entity.pdbx_description
1 polymer ?
#
loop_
_entity_poly.entity_id
_entity_poly.type
_entity_poly.pdbx_seq_one_letter_code
_entity_poly.pdbx_strand_id
1 'polypeptide(L)'
;MNSPHAPKVAGIDPSLPSPTQTADPVTPPLAAPNSGVQDRLASWVSDLTTLHELTERLVRTDTLDEALRELLRAGAALVGAQRGLVALEPADGFGPVTTVGLGLGHADLGQIETIPRGSASAGHLLDGLPEPDGDRRADVTHPDIAGEADLDPRHREVAARLGFSASYAVPLDPCRTGPCTAPGLTAVPAPGLTAIPAPAPGADAHGAGCS
;
A
#
# COMPACT_ATOMS: atom_id res chain seq x y z
N MET A 1 64.96 -19.66 -18.40
CA MET A 1 64.29 -20.93 -18.04
C MET A 1 64.92 -21.48 -16.77
N ASN A 2 64.09 -22.11 -15.94
CA ASN A 2 64.08 -22.06 -14.47
C ASN A 2 65.15 -22.83 -13.69
N SER A 3 65.31 -22.32 -12.47
CA SER A 3 66.07 -22.73 -11.29
C SER A 3 65.72 -24.11 -10.67
N PRO A 4 66.56 -24.61 -9.72
CA PRO A 4 66.78 -26.03 -9.46
C PRO A 4 66.25 -26.60 -8.12
N HIS A 5 66.36 -27.94 -8.04
CA HIS A 5 66.53 -28.90 -6.92
C HIS A 5 66.19 -28.52 -5.46
N ALA A 6 65.37 -29.38 -4.83
CA ALA A 6 65.38 -29.67 -3.39
C ALA A 6 66.14 -30.98 -3.12
N PRO A 7 66.68 -31.25 -1.90
CA PRO A 7 65.85 -31.98 -0.92
C PRO A 7 66.24 -31.87 0.59
N LYS A 8 65.35 -32.44 1.42
CA LYS A 8 65.58 -33.21 2.68
C LYS A 8 65.79 -32.42 4.00
N VAL A 9 64.83 -32.54 4.92
CA VAL A 9 64.97 -32.16 6.33
C VAL A 9 64.55 -33.32 7.24
N ALA A 10 65.47 -33.74 8.11
CA ALA A 10 65.25 -34.58 9.28
C ALA A 10 65.08 -33.67 10.51
N GLY A 11 64.25 -34.09 11.48
CA GLY A 11 63.73 -33.26 12.56
C GLY A 11 64.65 -32.99 13.76
N ILE A 12 64.16 -32.12 14.66
CA ILE A 12 64.46 -32.01 16.10
C ILE A 12 63.43 -31.05 16.76
N ASP A 13 62.80 -31.48 17.86
CA ASP A 13 61.96 -30.72 18.83
C ASP A 13 62.87 -30.29 20.02
N PRO A 14 62.67 -29.21 20.84
CA PRO A 14 61.51 -29.04 21.77
C PRO A 14 61.07 -27.60 22.22
N SER A 15 59.80 -27.51 22.67
CA SER A 15 59.12 -26.69 23.71
C SER A 15 59.68 -25.36 24.27
N LEU A 16 58.83 -24.31 24.43
CA LEU A 16 58.77 -23.33 25.55
C LEU A 16 57.47 -22.44 25.50
N PRO A 17 57.06 -21.73 26.59
CA PRO A 17 55.74 -21.83 27.25
C PRO A 17 54.62 -20.84 26.84
N SER A 18 53.40 -21.10 27.34
CA SER A 18 52.18 -20.26 27.23
C SER A 18 52.33 -18.86 27.84
N PRO A 19 51.90 -17.78 27.16
CA PRO A 19 51.89 -16.46 27.77
C PRO A 19 50.71 -16.31 28.74
N THR A 20 51.03 -15.95 29.99
CA THR A 20 50.10 -15.32 30.93
C THR A 20 50.17 -13.81 30.69
N GLN A 21 49.10 -13.19 30.20
CA GLN A 21 48.88 -11.76 30.38
C GLN A 21 47.49 -11.52 30.98
N THR A 22 47.53 -10.91 32.15
CA THR A 22 46.41 -10.35 32.89
C THR A 22 46.20 -8.90 32.45
N ALA A 23 44.92 -8.57 32.23
CA ALA A 23 44.26 -7.26 32.24
C ALA A 23 44.40 -6.33 31.03
N ASP A 24 43.24 -5.92 30.48
CA ASP A 24 42.75 -4.55 30.66
C ASP A 24 41.21 -4.50 30.49
N PRO A 25 40.52 -3.51 31.09
CA PRO A 25 39.07 -3.41 31.05
C PRO A 25 38.59 -3.19 29.61
N VAL A 26 37.50 -3.88 29.25
CA VAL A 26 36.78 -3.67 27.99
C VAL A 26 36.34 -2.21 27.95
N THR A 27 37.17 -1.38 27.33
CA THR A 27 36.79 -0.04 26.91
C THR A 27 35.79 -0.25 25.78
N PRO A 28 34.52 0.16 25.91
CA PRO A 28 33.61 0.08 24.78
C PRO A 28 34.24 0.89 23.65
N PRO A 29 34.36 0.35 22.42
CA PRO A 29 34.92 1.11 21.32
C PRO A 29 34.09 2.39 21.21
N LEU A 30 34.76 3.54 21.30
CA LEU A 30 34.14 4.82 20.96
C LEU A 30 33.57 4.64 19.55
N ALA A 31 32.25 4.67 19.43
CA ALA A 31 31.57 4.67 18.14
C ALA A 31 32.25 5.73 17.27
N ALA A 32 32.88 5.28 16.18
CA ALA A 32 33.58 6.19 15.29
C ALA A 32 32.56 7.23 14.80
N PRO A 33 32.93 8.52 14.72
CA PRO A 33 31.98 9.62 14.45
C PRO A 33 31.26 9.50 13.10
N ASN A 34 31.69 8.60 12.22
CA ASN A 34 31.09 8.28 10.93
C ASN A 34 30.14 7.05 10.94
N SER A 35 30.08 6.28 12.03
CA SER A 35 29.24 5.07 12.12
C SER A 35 27.75 5.36 11.95
N GLY A 36 27.22 6.39 12.62
CA GLY A 36 25.81 6.78 12.46
C GLY A 36 25.45 7.31 11.06
N VAL A 37 26.41 7.89 10.34
CA VAL A 37 26.22 8.29 8.93
C VAL A 37 26.20 7.07 8.03
N GLN A 38 27.09 6.10 8.26
CA GLN A 38 27.12 4.84 7.51
C GLN A 38 25.86 4.01 7.74
N ASP A 39 25.38 3.92 8.98
CA ASP A 39 24.13 3.22 9.32
C ASP A 39 22.92 3.87 8.64
N ARG A 40 22.86 5.21 8.64
CA ARG A 40 21.80 5.94 7.94
C ARG A 40 21.84 5.72 6.44
N LEU A 41 23.04 5.72 5.84
CA LEU A 41 23.20 5.43 4.42
C LEU A 41 22.83 3.99 4.09
N ALA A 42 23.23 3.02 4.93
CA ALA A 42 22.88 1.62 4.77
C ALA A 42 21.36 1.42 4.88
N SER A 43 20.71 2.08 5.85
CA SER A 43 19.24 2.12 5.97
C SER A 43 18.60 2.72 4.72
N TRP A 44 19.12 3.84 4.21
CA TRP A 44 18.55 4.48 3.03
C TRP A 44 18.69 3.62 1.77
N VAL A 45 19.84 2.98 1.59
CA VAL A 45 20.05 2.02 0.49
C VAL A 45 19.09 0.83 0.64
N SER A 46 18.91 0.31 1.86
CA SER A 46 17.94 -0.74 2.15
C SER A 46 16.51 -0.32 1.79
N ASP A 47 16.11 0.90 2.11
CA ASP A 47 14.79 1.45 1.78
C ASP A 47 14.59 1.56 0.26
N LEU A 48 15.61 2.03 -0.47
CA LEU A 48 15.58 2.12 -1.93
C LEU A 48 15.53 0.75 -2.60
N THR A 49 16.30 -0.23 -2.10
CA THR A 49 16.22 -1.60 -2.58
C THR A 49 14.85 -2.20 -2.30
N THR A 50 14.30 -1.98 -1.10
CA THR A 50 12.95 -2.43 -0.75
C THR A 50 11.91 -1.82 -1.68
N LEU A 51 11.99 -0.51 -1.91
CA LEU A 51 11.10 0.18 -2.84
C LEU A 51 11.20 -0.39 -4.26
N HIS A 52 12.42 -0.67 -4.74
CA HIS A 52 12.63 -1.26 -6.05
C HIS A 52 12.00 -2.66 -6.18
N GLU A 53 12.25 -3.54 -5.22
CA GLU A 53 11.68 -4.89 -5.23
C GLU A 53 10.15 -4.88 -5.16
N LEU A 54 9.58 -4.01 -4.33
CA LEU A 54 8.13 -3.87 -4.20
C LEU A 54 7.50 -3.29 -5.47
N THR A 55 8.13 -2.29 -6.09
CA THR A 55 7.64 -1.71 -7.35
C THR A 55 7.77 -2.70 -8.51
N GLU A 56 8.84 -3.49 -8.56
CA GLU A 56 9.00 -4.54 -9.58
C GLU A 56 7.92 -5.62 -9.44
N ARG A 57 7.62 -6.07 -8.21
CA ARG A 57 6.54 -7.02 -7.96
C ARG A 57 5.17 -6.49 -8.37
N LEU A 58 4.88 -5.22 -8.07
CA LEU A 58 3.63 -4.56 -8.49
C LEU A 58 3.52 -4.43 -10.02
N VAL A 59 4.59 -4.07 -10.71
CA VAL A 59 4.57 -3.92 -12.18
C VAL A 59 4.37 -5.27 -12.91
N ARG A 60 4.71 -6.39 -12.26
CA ARG A 60 4.53 -7.74 -12.82
C ARG A 60 3.12 -8.32 -12.65
N THR A 61 2.21 -7.68 -11.94
CA THR A 61 0.83 -8.17 -11.81
C THR A 61 0.03 -7.88 -13.06
N ASP A 62 -0.71 -8.86 -13.58
CA ASP A 62 -1.44 -8.73 -14.85
C ASP A 62 -2.91 -8.29 -14.66
N THR A 63 -3.38 -8.25 -13.40
CA THR A 63 -4.75 -7.86 -13.06
C THR A 63 -4.78 -6.89 -11.87
N LEU A 64 -5.84 -6.07 -11.81
CA LEU A 64 -6.09 -5.16 -10.69
C LEU A 64 -6.17 -5.90 -9.35
N ASP A 65 -6.84 -7.04 -9.34
CA ASP A 65 -7.06 -7.84 -8.15
C ASP A 65 -5.75 -8.49 -7.65
N GLU A 66 -4.86 -8.93 -8.53
CA GLU A 66 -3.48 -9.31 -8.16
C GLU A 66 -2.67 -8.12 -7.64
N ALA A 67 -2.77 -6.95 -8.30
CA ALA A 67 -2.10 -5.73 -7.86
C ALA A 67 -2.53 -5.31 -6.44
N LEU A 68 -3.83 -5.35 -6.14
CA LEU A 68 -4.37 -5.01 -4.82
C LEU A 68 -3.93 -6.01 -3.74
N ARG A 69 -3.92 -7.30 -4.03
CA ARG A 69 -3.39 -8.32 -3.10
C ARG A 69 -1.90 -8.12 -2.83
N GLU A 70 -1.14 -7.83 -3.88
CA GLU A 70 0.30 -7.60 -3.80
C GLU A 70 0.62 -6.34 -2.99
N LEU A 71 -0.11 -5.25 -3.26
CA LEU A 71 -0.03 -4.00 -2.49
C LEU A 71 -0.33 -4.24 -1.01
N LEU A 72 -1.42 -4.96 -0.71
CA LEU A 72 -1.83 -5.21 0.66
C LEU A 72 -0.83 -6.12 1.39
N ARG A 73 -0.32 -7.15 0.72
CA ARG A 73 0.74 -8.04 1.24
C ARG A 73 2.04 -7.29 1.52
N ALA A 74 2.47 -6.44 0.58
CA ALA A 74 3.67 -5.62 0.72
C ALA A 74 3.53 -4.62 1.87
N GLY A 75 2.42 -3.86 1.91
CA GLY A 75 2.14 -2.90 2.97
C GLY A 75 2.08 -3.55 4.34
N ALA A 76 1.39 -4.69 4.46
CA ALA A 76 1.32 -5.45 5.71
C ALA A 76 2.69 -5.95 6.18
N ALA A 77 3.55 -6.41 5.26
CA ALA A 77 4.92 -6.81 5.59
C ALA A 77 5.77 -5.64 6.10
N LEU A 78 5.62 -4.44 5.51
CA LEU A 78 6.35 -3.23 5.93
C LEU A 78 5.95 -2.77 7.34
N VAL A 79 4.66 -2.83 7.68
CA VAL A 79 4.16 -2.40 9.00
C VAL A 79 4.10 -3.52 10.03
N GLY A 80 4.46 -4.76 9.65
CA GLY A 80 4.37 -5.93 10.52
C GLY A 80 2.94 -6.38 10.85
N ALA A 81 1.96 -6.02 10.02
CA ALA A 81 0.56 -6.38 10.23
C ALA A 81 0.26 -7.80 9.75
N GLN A 82 -0.52 -8.55 10.54
CA GLN A 82 -1.01 -9.88 10.17
C GLN A 82 -2.33 -9.82 9.38
N ARG A 83 -3.06 -8.70 9.53
CA ARG A 83 -4.37 -8.47 8.90
C ARG A 83 -4.39 -7.10 8.26
N GLY A 84 -5.06 -7.00 7.12
CA GLY A 84 -5.21 -5.74 6.39
C GLY A 84 -6.40 -5.78 5.45
N LEU A 85 -6.85 -4.60 5.01
CA LEU A 85 -7.92 -4.44 4.04
C LEU A 85 -7.57 -3.27 3.12
N VAL A 86 -7.82 -3.45 1.82
CA VAL A 86 -7.79 -2.35 0.83
C VAL A 86 -9.14 -2.31 0.13
N ALA A 87 -9.70 -1.11 0.01
CA ALA A 87 -10.93 -0.85 -0.72
C ALA A 87 -10.64 0.15 -1.85
N LEU A 88 -11.19 -0.12 -3.03
CA LEU A 88 -11.07 0.72 -4.21
C LEU A 88 -12.46 0.97 -4.79
N GLU A 89 -12.84 2.24 -4.89
CA GLU A 89 -14.02 2.70 -5.61
C GLU A 89 -13.57 3.48 -6.85
N PRO A 90 -13.84 2.97 -8.07
CA PRO A 90 -13.50 3.67 -9.30
C PRO A 90 -14.22 5.02 -9.39
N ALA A 91 -13.46 6.10 -9.59
CA ALA A 91 -13.99 7.47 -9.60
C ALA A 91 -14.98 7.74 -10.73
N ASP A 92 -14.95 6.94 -11.79
CA ASP A 92 -15.86 7.02 -12.93
C ASP A 92 -17.21 6.33 -12.65
N GLY A 93 -17.34 5.61 -11.52
CA GLY A 93 -18.53 4.88 -11.13
C GLY A 93 -18.84 3.66 -12.01
N PHE A 94 -17.98 3.31 -12.97
CA PHE A 94 -18.22 2.24 -13.94
C PHE A 94 -17.60 0.91 -13.54
N GLY A 95 -16.68 0.89 -12.58
CA GLY A 95 -16.06 -0.34 -12.10
C GLY A 95 -16.62 -0.82 -10.76
N PRO A 96 -16.45 -2.11 -10.44
CA PRO A 96 -16.90 -2.66 -9.17
C PRO A 96 -16.12 -2.04 -8.00
N VAL A 97 -16.83 -1.73 -6.91
CA VAL A 97 -16.19 -1.47 -5.63
C VAL A 97 -15.45 -2.76 -5.23
N THR A 98 -14.13 -2.68 -5.19
CA THR A 98 -13.27 -3.83 -4.95
C THR A 98 -12.73 -3.76 -3.54
N THR A 99 -13.02 -4.78 -2.73
CA THR A 99 -12.47 -4.90 -1.38
C THR A 99 -11.67 -6.19 -1.27
N VAL A 100 -10.39 -6.07 -0.91
CA VAL A 100 -9.47 -7.20 -0.75
C VAL A 100 -8.98 -7.23 0.69
N GLY A 101 -9.04 -8.40 1.32
CA GLY A 101 -8.54 -8.63 2.66
C GLY A 101 -7.27 -9.49 2.67
N LEU A 102 -6.37 -9.20 3.60
CA LEU A 102 -5.23 -10.03 3.97
C LEU A 102 -5.45 -10.53 5.40
N GLY A 103 -5.32 -11.84 5.64
CA GLY A 103 -5.59 -12.42 6.96
C GLY A 103 -7.06 -12.29 7.39
N LEU A 104 -7.96 -12.01 6.44
CA LEU A 104 -9.41 -11.90 6.60
C LEU A 104 -10.08 -12.92 5.68
N GLY A 105 -10.85 -13.85 6.25
CA GLY A 105 -11.64 -14.80 5.46
C GLY A 105 -12.88 -14.13 4.86
N HIS A 106 -13.57 -14.83 3.95
CA HIS A 106 -14.83 -14.34 3.38
C HIS A 106 -15.88 -14.00 4.44
N ALA A 107 -15.93 -14.78 5.53
CA ALA A 107 -16.84 -14.49 6.64
C ALA A 107 -16.46 -13.19 7.36
N ASP A 108 -15.17 -12.92 7.54
CA ASP A 108 -14.69 -11.70 8.20
C ASP A 108 -15.00 -10.47 7.35
N LEU A 109 -14.73 -10.56 6.04
CA LEU A 109 -15.10 -9.52 5.06
C LEU A 109 -16.61 -9.27 5.05
N GLY A 110 -17.42 -10.34 5.08
CA GLY A 110 -18.87 -10.23 5.16
C GLY A 110 -19.36 -9.58 6.46
N GLN A 111 -18.65 -9.74 7.59
CA GLN A 111 -18.96 -9.00 8.81
C GLN A 111 -18.61 -7.52 8.68
N ILE A 112 -17.45 -7.21 8.10
CA ILE A 112 -17.00 -5.83 7.89
C ILE A 112 -17.97 -5.08 6.97
N GLU A 113 -18.51 -5.72 5.94
CA GLU A 113 -19.51 -5.13 5.03
C GLU A 113 -20.81 -4.72 5.74
N THR A 114 -21.10 -5.29 6.92
CA THR A 114 -22.29 -4.89 7.69
C THR A 114 -22.12 -3.58 8.45
N ILE A 115 -20.91 -3.03 8.54
CA ILE A 115 -20.67 -1.73 9.18
C ILE A 115 -21.21 -0.64 8.24
N PRO A 116 -22.01 0.33 8.74
CA PRO A 116 -22.49 1.44 7.92
C PRO A 116 -21.34 2.16 7.21
N ARG A 117 -21.52 2.49 5.92
CA ARG A 117 -20.44 3.03 5.07
C ARG A 117 -19.74 4.26 5.70
N GLY A 118 -20.50 5.23 6.20
CA GLY A 118 -19.94 6.43 6.85
C GLY A 118 -19.25 6.19 8.19
N SER A 119 -19.39 4.99 8.78
CA SER A 119 -18.79 4.60 10.06
C SER A 119 -17.61 3.63 9.89
N ALA A 120 -17.52 2.96 8.74
CA ALA A 120 -16.39 2.12 8.39
C ALA A 120 -15.20 3.01 7.96
N SER A 121 -14.00 2.74 8.48
CA SER A 121 -12.82 3.58 8.18
C SER A 121 -12.53 3.68 6.68
N ALA A 122 -12.71 2.60 5.91
CA ALA A 122 -12.56 2.62 4.46
C ALA A 122 -13.68 3.41 3.75
N GLY A 123 -14.93 3.28 4.21
CA GLY A 123 -16.05 4.03 3.65
C GLY A 123 -15.95 5.53 3.93
N HIS A 124 -15.57 5.91 5.16
CA HIS A 124 -15.28 7.29 5.53
C HIS A 124 -14.18 7.93 4.66
N LEU A 125 -13.11 7.18 4.35
CA LEU A 125 -12.05 7.65 3.46
C LEU A 125 -12.50 7.81 1.99
N LEU A 126 -13.44 6.99 1.54
CA LEU A 126 -13.98 7.05 0.18
C LEU A 126 -15.04 8.14 0.04
N ASP A 127 -15.91 8.30 1.04
CA ASP A 127 -16.98 9.31 1.10
C ASP A 127 -16.46 10.72 1.41
N GLY A 128 -15.29 10.83 2.04
CA GLY A 128 -14.61 12.11 2.29
C GLY A 128 -14.32 12.84 0.98
N LEU A 129 -15.16 13.82 0.64
CA LEU A 129 -14.88 14.79 -0.42
C LEU A 129 -13.55 15.49 -0.10
N PRO A 130 -12.70 15.77 -1.10
CA PRO A 130 -11.64 16.75 -0.88
C PRO A 130 -12.31 18.04 -0.39
N GLU A 131 -11.85 18.57 0.75
CA GLU A 131 -12.34 19.85 1.23
C GLU A 131 -12.20 20.89 0.10
N PRO A 132 -13.14 21.85 -0.04
CA PRO A 132 -13.14 22.80 -1.16
C PRO A 132 -11.86 23.66 -1.27
N ASP A 133 -10.99 23.64 -0.25
CA ASP A 133 -9.66 24.24 -0.24
C ASP A 133 -8.54 23.31 -0.75
N GLY A 134 -8.88 22.12 -1.25
CA GLY A 134 -7.93 21.11 -1.75
C GLY A 134 -7.17 20.39 -0.63
N ASP A 135 -7.70 20.40 0.59
CA ASP A 135 -7.00 19.84 1.74
C ASP A 135 -6.99 18.30 1.70
N ARG A 136 -5.87 17.72 2.15
CA ARG A 136 -5.62 16.27 2.05
C ARG A 136 -6.70 15.47 2.79
N ARG A 137 -7.16 14.37 2.20
CA ARG A 137 -7.97 13.37 2.93
C ARG A 137 -7.21 12.94 4.19
N ALA A 138 -7.83 13.13 5.35
CA ALA A 138 -7.24 12.80 6.63
C ALA A 138 -7.18 11.28 6.85
N ASP A 139 -6.12 10.83 7.49
CA ASP A 139 -6.00 9.45 7.95
C ASP A 139 -7.04 9.20 9.06
N VAL A 140 -7.65 8.02 9.06
CA VAL A 140 -8.64 7.63 10.08
C VAL A 140 -7.95 6.71 11.07
N THR A 141 -7.92 7.11 12.35
CA THR A 141 -7.31 6.32 13.43
C THR A 141 -8.32 6.12 14.54
N HIS A 142 -8.54 4.87 14.92
CA HIS A 142 -9.32 4.48 16.09
C HIS A 142 -8.41 3.72 17.06
N PRO A 143 -7.74 4.38 18.02
CA PRO A 143 -6.79 3.73 18.91
C PRO A 143 -7.45 2.83 19.97
N ASP A 144 -8.72 3.06 20.30
CA ASP A 144 -9.49 2.23 21.24
C ASP A 144 -10.95 2.12 20.76
N ILE A 145 -11.17 1.18 19.84
CA ILE A 145 -12.49 0.95 19.24
C ILE A 145 -13.55 0.66 20.31
N ALA A 146 -13.19 -0.02 21.40
CA ALA A 146 -14.16 -0.36 22.44
C ALA A 146 -14.59 0.86 23.28
N GLY A 147 -13.65 1.78 23.53
CA GLY A 147 -13.85 2.98 24.35
C GLY A 147 -14.36 4.22 23.59
N GLU A 148 -14.27 4.23 22.26
CA GLU A 148 -14.71 5.37 21.44
C GLU A 148 -16.25 5.50 21.39
N ALA A 149 -16.78 6.49 22.12
CA ALA A 149 -18.22 6.71 22.27
C ALA A 149 -18.91 7.17 20.97
N ASP A 150 -18.19 7.93 20.15
CA ASP A 150 -18.68 8.47 18.88
C ASP A 150 -18.65 7.43 17.74
N LEU A 151 -18.08 6.24 18.00
CA LEU A 151 -18.00 5.16 17.03
C LEU A 151 -19.31 4.38 16.99
N ASP A 152 -19.76 4.09 15.78
CA ASP A 152 -21.00 3.37 15.53
C ASP A 152 -21.02 2.03 16.30
N PRO A 153 -22.12 1.70 17.00
CA PRO A 153 -22.23 0.45 17.77
C PRO A 153 -21.92 -0.80 16.93
N ARG A 154 -22.25 -0.80 15.64
CA ARG A 154 -21.99 -1.90 14.72
C ARG A 154 -20.50 -2.05 14.43
N HIS A 155 -19.76 -0.95 14.28
CA HIS A 155 -18.30 -1.00 14.13
C HIS A 155 -17.68 -1.63 15.38
N ARG A 156 -18.11 -1.22 16.58
CA ARG A 156 -17.63 -1.80 17.84
C ARG A 156 -17.94 -3.29 17.99
N GLU A 157 -19.16 -3.70 17.60
CA GLU A 157 -19.57 -5.11 17.61
C GLU A 157 -18.70 -5.97 16.68
N VAL A 158 -18.52 -5.52 15.43
CA VAL A 158 -17.72 -6.25 14.43
C VAL A 158 -16.25 -6.32 14.85
N ALA A 159 -15.69 -5.21 15.35
CA ALA A 159 -14.32 -5.18 15.86
C ALA A 159 -14.13 -6.15 17.03
N ALA A 160 -15.05 -6.14 18.01
CA ALA A 160 -14.99 -7.08 19.14
C ALA A 160 -15.08 -8.54 18.67
N ARG A 161 -15.95 -8.84 17.70
CA ARG A 161 -16.12 -10.19 17.14
C ARG A 161 -14.89 -10.69 16.38
N LEU A 162 -14.23 -9.79 15.66
CA LEU A 162 -13.02 -10.09 14.88
C LEU A 162 -11.73 -10.00 15.72
N GLY A 163 -11.81 -9.47 16.94
CA GLY A 163 -10.68 -9.28 17.86
C GLY A 163 -9.82 -8.05 17.56
N PHE A 164 -10.40 -7.01 16.97
CA PHE A 164 -9.74 -5.72 16.76
C PHE A 164 -9.98 -4.77 17.93
N SER A 165 -8.90 -4.26 18.52
CA SER A 165 -8.96 -3.23 19.56
C SER A 165 -8.67 -1.84 19.03
N ALA A 166 -7.95 -1.76 17.91
CA ALA A 166 -7.59 -0.51 17.24
C ALA A 166 -7.65 -0.70 15.72
N SER A 167 -7.80 0.40 14.98
CA SER A 167 -7.70 0.42 13.53
C SER A 167 -7.03 1.69 13.04
N TYR A 168 -6.39 1.59 11.88
CA TYR A 168 -5.77 2.71 11.19
C TYR A 168 -6.01 2.54 9.70
N ALA A 169 -6.44 3.60 9.04
CA ALA A 169 -6.73 3.62 7.62
C ALA A 169 -6.16 4.89 6.99
N VAL A 170 -5.56 4.72 5.81
CA VAL A 170 -4.87 5.78 5.07
C VAL A 170 -5.42 5.84 3.65
N PRO A 171 -5.75 7.04 3.14
CA PRO A 171 -6.08 7.20 1.73
C PRO A 171 -4.82 7.02 0.87
N LEU A 172 -4.91 6.11 -0.11
CA LEU A 172 -3.87 5.89 -1.12
C LEU A 172 -4.11 6.83 -2.31
N ASP A 173 -3.76 8.10 -2.14
CA ASP A 173 -3.88 9.12 -3.19
C ASP A 173 -2.53 9.35 -3.88
N PRO A 174 -2.42 9.25 -5.22
CA PRO A 174 -1.19 9.57 -5.96
C PRO A 174 -0.71 11.03 -5.76
N CYS A 175 -1.60 11.95 -5.37
CA CYS A 175 -1.31 13.37 -5.14
C CYS A 175 -0.79 13.67 -3.73
N ARG A 176 -0.71 12.65 -2.85
CA ARG A 176 -0.35 12.86 -1.44
C ARG A 176 1.08 13.38 -1.27
N THR A 177 1.98 13.04 -2.21
CA THR A 177 3.44 13.31 -2.15
C THR A 177 3.97 14.39 -3.10
N GLY A 178 3.13 15.11 -3.86
CA GLY A 178 3.61 16.19 -4.75
C GLY A 178 2.52 16.80 -5.64
N PRO A 179 2.84 17.85 -6.43
CA PRO A 179 1.88 18.44 -7.35
C PRO A 179 1.47 17.41 -8.41
N CYS A 180 0.18 17.11 -8.45
CA CYS A 180 -0.38 16.21 -9.44
C CYS A 180 -0.51 16.91 -10.79
N THR A 181 0.33 16.52 -11.75
CA THR A 181 -0.16 16.46 -13.13
C THR A 181 -1.04 15.22 -13.16
N ALA A 182 -2.36 15.39 -13.28
CA ALA A 182 -3.25 14.25 -13.51
C ALA A 182 -2.62 13.36 -14.59
N PRO A 183 -2.30 12.08 -14.33
CA PRO A 183 -1.86 11.21 -15.40
C PRO A 183 -2.95 11.27 -16.45
N GLY A 184 -2.55 11.62 -17.67
CA GLY A 184 -3.44 11.73 -18.81
C GLY A 184 -4.07 10.38 -19.12
N LEU A 185 -5.07 9.98 -18.34
CA LEU A 185 -6.19 9.23 -18.84
C LEU A 185 -6.94 10.26 -19.69
N THR A 186 -6.56 10.35 -20.96
CA THR A 186 -7.47 10.88 -21.96
C THR A 186 -8.77 10.12 -21.75
N ALA A 187 -9.77 10.78 -21.16
CA ALA A 187 -11.13 10.31 -21.19
C ALA A 187 -11.39 9.97 -22.65
N VAL A 188 -11.55 8.68 -22.96
CA VAL A 188 -12.07 8.29 -24.26
C VAL A 188 -13.45 8.95 -24.29
N PRO A 189 -13.68 9.96 -25.15
CA PRO A 189 -14.99 10.55 -25.23
C PRO A 189 -15.95 9.43 -25.59
N ALA A 190 -17.01 9.27 -24.80
CA ALA A 190 -18.07 8.32 -25.12
C ALA A 190 -18.44 8.49 -26.61
N PRO A 191 -18.56 7.41 -27.41
CA PRO A 191 -19.00 7.54 -28.77
C PRO A 191 -20.35 8.26 -28.73
N GLY A 192 -20.39 9.47 -29.30
CA GLY A 192 -21.56 10.33 -29.24
C GLY A 192 -22.77 9.55 -29.68
N LEU A 193 -23.74 9.40 -28.78
CA LEU A 193 -25.11 9.08 -29.14
C LEU A 193 -25.53 10.16 -30.11
N THR A 194 -25.44 9.83 -31.39
CA THR A 194 -25.88 10.71 -32.48
C THR A 194 -27.37 10.84 -32.27
N ALA A 195 -27.80 11.99 -31.74
CA ALA A 195 -29.20 12.31 -31.61
C ALA A 195 -29.84 12.13 -32.98
N ILE A 196 -30.72 11.14 -33.09
CA ILE A 196 -31.54 10.93 -34.27
C ILE A 196 -32.36 12.22 -34.43
N PRO A 197 -32.20 12.97 -35.53
CA PRO A 197 -33.01 14.16 -35.74
C PRO A 197 -34.48 13.74 -35.84
N ALA A 198 -35.32 14.39 -35.04
CA ALA A 198 -36.76 14.22 -35.08
C ALA A 198 -37.28 14.47 -36.51
N PRO A 199 -38.24 13.67 -37.02
CA PRO A 199 -38.77 13.87 -38.36
C PRO A 199 -39.51 15.20 -38.44
N ALA A 200 -39.20 15.98 -39.48
CA ALA A 200 -39.87 17.24 -39.79
C ALA A 200 -41.38 17.04 -39.98
N PRO A 201 -42.23 18.00 -39.57
CA PRO A 201 -43.65 17.93 -39.83
C PRO A 201 -43.90 18.06 -41.34
N GLY A 202 -44.51 17.01 -41.90
CA GLY A 202 -44.89 16.94 -43.31
C GLY A 202 -45.83 18.07 -43.70
N ALA A 203 -45.45 18.76 -44.77
CA ALA A 203 -46.35 19.60 -45.54
C ALA A 203 -47.08 18.71 -46.55
N ASP A 204 -48.31 18.30 -46.23
CA ASP A 204 -49.24 17.77 -47.21
C ASP A 204 -50.28 18.86 -47.53
N ALA A 205 -50.13 19.41 -48.74
CA ALA A 205 -51.15 20.18 -49.41
C ALA A 205 -51.66 19.37 -50.61
N HIS A 206 -52.87 18.80 -50.53
CA HIS A 206 -53.92 18.98 -51.56
C HIS A 206 -55.18 18.11 -51.31
N GLY A 207 -56.30 18.81 -51.13
CA GLY A 207 -57.49 18.71 -52.00
C GLY A 207 -58.43 17.49 -51.88
N ALA A 208 -59.66 17.74 -51.44
CA ALA A 208 -60.92 17.38 -52.13
C ALA A 208 -62.15 17.62 -51.25
N GLY A 209 -63.22 18.19 -51.83
CA GLY A 209 -64.60 17.81 -51.46
C GLY A 209 -65.57 18.91 -51.03
N CYS A 210 -66.33 19.40 -52.01
CA CYS A 210 -67.78 19.69 -51.96
C CYS A 210 -68.38 20.43 -50.75
N SER A 211 -68.81 21.69 -50.96
CA SER A 211 -70.21 22.04 -51.24
C SER A 211 -70.37 23.54 -51.49
#